data_AF-A0A2E3R1Q6-F1
#
_entry.id   AF-A0A2E3R1Q6-F1
#
_cell.length_a   1.000
_cell.length_b   1.000
_cell.length_c   1.000
_cell.angle_alpha   90.00
_cell.angle_beta   90.00
_cell.angle_gamma   90.00
#
_symmetry.space_group_name_H-M   'P 1'
#
loop_
_entity.id
_entity.type
_entity.pdbx_description
1 polymer ?
#
loop_
_entity_poly.entity_id
_entity_poly.type
_entity_poly.pdbx_seq_one_letter_code
_entity_poly.pdbx_strand_id
1 'polypeptide(L)'
;MAIKTLDTAKLAAETGNLYETVAVLSKRARQLSAKTKAELDQRLSYFEDLSLDPAEEMRSNEDQLRISLEYERQPKPSRAAIDEIEQGELYFRNPTAAESAAADRERGE
;
A
#
# COMPACT_ATOMS: atom_id res chain seq x y z
N MET A 1 -6.86 -8.06 -16.31
CA MET A 1 -6.67 -8.54 -14.92
C MET A 1 -7.88 -9.38 -14.56
N ALA A 2 -7.71 -10.65 -14.17
CA ALA A 2 -8.84 -11.51 -13.80
C ALA A 2 -9.42 -11.09 -12.45
N ILE A 3 -10.75 -11.10 -12.31
CA ILE A 3 -11.43 -10.80 -11.05
C ILE A 3 -11.28 -12.03 -10.13
N LYS A 4 -10.62 -11.85 -8.99
CA LYS A 4 -10.50 -12.88 -7.94
C LYS A 4 -11.52 -12.58 -6.84
N THR A 5 -12.31 -13.57 -6.44
CA THR A 5 -13.18 -13.48 -5.28
C THR A 5 -12.38 -13.63 -3.99
N LEU A 6 -12.74 -12.87 -2.96
CA LEU A 6 -12.08 -12.89 -1.66
C LEU A 6 -13.03 -13.50 -0.62
N ASP A 7 -12.47 -14.31 0.28
CA ASP A 7 -13.20 -14.84 1.43
C ASP A 7 -13.22 -13.80 2.55
N THR A 8 -14.35 -13.12 2.69
CA THR A 8 -14.50 -12.03 3.66
C THR A 8 -14.46 -12.51 5.11
N ALA A 9 -14.85 -13.76 5.37
CA ALA A 9 -14.80 -14.32 6.72
C ALA A 9 -13.35 -14.55 7.17
N LYS A 10 -12.49 -15.02 6.26
CA LYS A 10 -11.05 -15.18 6.54
C LYS A 10 -10.37 -13.83 6.76
N LEU A 11 -10.67 -12.83 5.93
CA LEU A 11 -10.09 -11.50 6.08
C LEU A 11 -10.52 -10.81 7.39
N ALA A 12 -11.75 -11.05 7.83
CA ALA A 12 -12.27 -10.51 9.09
C ALA A 12 -11.82 -11.30 10.33
N ALA A 13 -11.12 -12.42 10.18
CA ALA A 13 -10.76 -13.28 11.31
C ALA A 13 -9.81 -12.59 12.30
N GLU A 14 -8.85 -11.80 11.82
CA GLU A 14 -7.89 -11.09 12.70
C GLU A 14 -8.51 -9.87 13.40
N THR A 15 -9.40 -9.14 12.74
CA THR A 15 -10.05 -7.95 13.33
C THR A 15 -11.30 -8.30 14.13
N GLY A 16 -11.94 -9.45 13.87
CA GLY A 16 -13.26 -9.80 14.39
C GLY A 16 -14.41 -8.99 13.78
N ASN A 17 -14.12 -8.02 12.92
CA ASN A 17 -15.11 -7.14 12.28
C ASN A 17 -14.69 -6.78 10.86
N LEU A 18 -15.56 -7.08 9.89
CA LEU A 18 -15.32 -6.84 8.48
C LEU A 18 -15.10 -5.35 8.15
N TYR A 19 -15.83 -4.43 8.78
CA TYR A 19 -15.68 -3.00 8.53
C TYR A 19 -14.35 -2.47 9.04
N GLU A 20 -13.87 -3.00 10.18
CA GLU A 20 -12.55 -2.69 10.70
C GLU A 20 -11.46 -3.22 9.75
N THR A 21 -11.62 -4.44 9.21
CA THR A 21 -10.72 -4.98 8.18
C THR A 21 -10.64 -4.05 6.98
N VAL A 22 -11.79 -3.59 6.47
CA VAL A 22 -11.84 -2.66 5.32
C VAL A 22 -11.12 -1.35 5.64
N ALA A 23 -11.29 -0.81 6.85
CA ALA A 23 -10.61 0.41 7.28
C ALA A 23 -9.09 0.21 7.38
N VAL A 24 -8.64 -0.91 7.94
CA VAL A 24 -7.21 -1.28 8.03
C VAL A 24 -6.60 -1.43 6.63
N LEU A 25 -7.22 -2.23 5.77
CA LEU A 25 -6.79 -2.44 4.38
C LEU A 25 -6.74 -1.13 3.59
N SER A 26 -7.73 -0.26 3.75
CA SER A 26 -7.78 1.04 3.08
C SER A 26 -6.61 1.94 3.51
N LYS A 27 -6.32 1.98 4.82
CA LYS A 27 -5.17 2.74 5.34
C LYS A 27 -3.85 2.17 4.83
N ARG A 28 -3.70 0.84 4.83
CA ARG A 28 -2.48 0.19 4.36
C ARG A 28 -2.25 0.40 2.86
N ALA A 29 -3.30 0.26 2.04
CA ALA A 29 -3.23 0.51 0.60
C ALA A 29 -2.78 1.95 0.28
N ARG A 30 -3.19 2.94 1.08
CA ARG A 30 -2.73 4.34 0.94
C ARG A 30 -1.25 4.49 1.27
N GLN A 31 -0.76 3.82 2.31
CA GLN A 31 0.67 3.82 2.66
C GLN A 31 1.51 3.23 1.52
N LEU A 32 1.09 2.08 0.99
CA LEU A 32 1.74 1.43 -0.14
C LEU A 32 1.72 2.32 -1.37
N SER A 33 0.57 2.93 -1.70
CA SER A 33 0.46 3.84 -2.84
C SER A 33 1.37 5.06 -2.72
N ALA A 34 1.47 5.66 -1.53
CA ALA A 34 2.35 6.80 -1.29
C ALA A 34 3.82 6.42 -1.42
N LYS A 35 4.20 5.24 -0.90
CA LYS A 35 5.55 4.67 -1.04
C LYS A 35 5.90 4.42 -2.50
N THR A 36 5.06 3.70 -3.24
CA THR A 36 5.28 3.40 -4.67
C THR A 36 5.39 4.68 -5.50
N LYS A 37 4.54 5.69 -5.21
CA LYS A 37 4.63 6.99 -5.87
C LYS A 37 5.97 7.67 -5.59
N ALA A 38 6.37 7.75 -4.32
CA ALA A 38 7.63 8.38 -3.94
C ALA A 38 8.85 7.68 -4.58
N GLU A 39 8.86 6.34 -4.63
CA GLU A 39 9.90 5.56 -5.29
C GLU A 39 9.94 5.82 -6.81
N LEU A 40 8.78 5.90 -7.45
CA LEU A 40 8.68 6.23 -8.87
C LEU A 40 9.18 7.65 -9.15
N ASP A 41 8.71 8.64 -8.38
CA ASP A 41 9.11 10.04 -8.51
C ASP A 41 10.63 10.19 -8.34
N GLN A 42 11.23 9.51 -7.36
CA GLN A 42 12.67 9.48 -7.16
C GLN A 42 13.41 8.84 -8.35
N ARG A 43 12.88 7.77 -8.93
CA ARG A 43 13.50 7.15 -10.11
C ARG A 43 13.39 8.03 -11.35
N LEU A 44 12.31 8.78 -11.49
CA LEU A 44 12.08 9.67 -12.62
C LEU A 44 12.93 10.95 -12.54
N SER A 45 13.20 11.47 -11.33
CA SER A 45 13.99 12.68 -11.14
C SER A 45 15.42 12.57 -11.69
N TYR A 46 15.99 11.34 -11.76
CA TYR A 46 17.31 11.12 -12.37
C TYR A 46 17.38 11.49 -13.85
N PHE A 47 16.23 11.61 -14.53
CA PHE A 47 16.17 11.98 -15.95
C PHE A 47 15.89 13.47 -16.18
N GLU A 48 15.50 14.23 -15.15
CA GLU A 48 15.11 15.64 -15.28
C GLU A 48 16.32 16.60 -15.40
N ASP A 49 17.48 16.22 -14.88
CA ASP A 49 18.68 17.07 -14.82
C ASP A 49 19.65 16.90 -16.02
N LEU A 50 19.24 16.13 -17.03
CA LEU A 50 20.12 15.66 -18.08
C LEU A 50 20.05 16.57 -19.33
N SER A 51 20.95 17.55 -19.43
CA SER A 51 21.28 18.21 -20.72
C SER A 51 22.19 17.30 -21.55
N LEU A 52 21.61 16.44 -22.39
CA LEU A 52 22.31 15.38 -23.11
C LEU A 52 22.39 15.62 -24.63
N ASP A 53 23.33 14.93 -25.29
CA ASP A 53 23.34 14.73 -26.74
C ASP A 53 22.04 14.01 -27.19
N PRO A 54 21.47 14.30 -28.38
CA PRO A 54 20.31 13.58 -28.94
C PRO A 54 20.34 12.04 -28.81
N ALA A 55 21.51 11.41 -28.95
CA ALA A 55 21.66 9.95 -28.80
C ALA A 55 21.55 9.48 -27.33
N GLU A 56 21.94 10.33 -26.39
CA GLU A 56 21.80 10.10 -24.95
C GLU A 56 20.36 10.37 -24.47
N GLU A 57 19.68 11.38 -25.03
CA GLU A 57 18.25 11.62 -24.83
C GLU A 57 17.40 10.41 -25.25
N MET A 58 17.70 9.79 -26.40
CA MET A 58 16.97 8.60 -26.87
C MET A 58 17.07 7.44 -25.88
N ARG A 59 18.25 7.20 -25.30
CA ARG A 59 18.45 6.14 -24.29
C ARG A 59 17.73 6.46 -22.98
N SER A 60 17.75 7.72 -22.55
CA SER A 60 17.01 8.20 -21.39
C SER A 60 15.50 7.92 -21.52
N ASN A 61 14.93 8.20 -22.69
CA ASN A 61 13.51 7.95 -22.96
C ASN A 61 13.15 6.45 -22.92
N GLU A 62 14.01 5.58 -23.47
CA GLU A 62 13.82 4.12 -23.39
C GLU A 62 13.84 3.62 -21.94
N ASP A 63 14.76 4.15 -21.13
CA ASP A 63 14.88 3.80 -19.71
C ASP A 63 13.68 4.30 -18.89
N GLN A 64 13.19 5.51 -19.15
CA GLN A 64 11.99 6.07 -18.51
C GLN A 64 10.73 5.23 -18.83
N LEU A 65 10.58 4.82 -20.11
CA LEU A 65 9.48 3.95 -20.54
C LEU A 65 9.57 2.60 -19.82
N ARG A 66 10.76 2.00 -19.73
CA ARG A 66 10.98 0.73 -19.05
C ARG A 66 10.57 0.82 -17.58
N ILE A 67 10.99 1.88 -16.88
CA ILE A 67 10.60 2.12 -15.48
C ILE A 67 9.07 2.24 -15.37
N SER A 68 8.44 3.02 -16.25
CA SER A 68 6.98 3.20 -16.25
C SER A 68 6.24 1.87 -16.42
N LEU A 69 6.70 1.02 -17.34
CA LEU A 69 6.14 -0.32 -17.57
C LEU A 69 6.35 -1.28 -16.40
N GLU A 70 7.47 -1.16 -15.67
CA GLU A 70 7.73 -1.95 -14.46
C GLU A 70 6.67 -1.66 -13.39
N TYR A 71 6.42 -0.38 -13.10
CA TYR A 71 5.42 0.05 -12.11
C TYR A 71 3.99 -0.20 -12.56
N GLU A 72 3.70 -0.20 -13.86
CA GLU A 72 2.37 -0.57 -14.38
C GLU A 72 2.05 -2.05 -14.13
N ARG A 73 3.05 -2.93 -14.22
CA ARG A 73 2.92 -4.37 -14.00
C ARG A 73 2.79 -4.76 -12.52
N GLN A 74 3.17 -3.87 -11.60
CA GLN A 74 3.06 -4.13 -10.17
C GLN A 74 1.60 -4.27 -9.73
N PRO A 75 1.32 -5.08 -8.69
CA PRO A 75 -0.02 -5.23 -8.16
C PRO A 75 -0.54 -3.88 -7.63
N LYS A 76 -1.85 -3.65 -7.75
CA LYS A 76 -2.48 -2.46 -7.17
C LYS A 76 -2.27 -2.46 -5.64
N PRO A 77 -2.07 -1.29 -5.01
CA PRO A 77 -1.81 -1.20 -3.56
C PRO A 77 -2.88 -1.88 -2.69
N SER A 78 -4.14 -1.87 -3.13
CA SER A 78 -5.23 -2.57 -2.46
C SER A 78 -5.06 -4.08 -2.46
N ARG A 79 -4.57 -4.66 -3.56
CA ARG A 79 -4.31 -6.10 -3.67
C ARG A 79 -3.12 -6.51 -2.80
N ALA A 80 -2.05 -5.73 -2.83
CA ALA A 80 -0.88 -5.95 -1.98
C ALA A 80 -1.25 -5.90 -0.48
N ALA A 81 -2.07 -4.93 -0.05
CA ALA A 81 -2.55 -4.87 1.33
C ALA A 81 -3.39 -6.11 1.73
N ILE A 82 -4.18 -6.66 0.80
CA ILE A 82 -4.92 -7.91 1.03
C ILE A 82 -3.96 -9.09 1.17
N ASP A 83 -2.92 -9.17 0.35
CA ASP A 83 -1.93 -10.24 0.47
C ASP A 83 -1.17 -10.17 1.80
N GLU A 84 -0.80 -8.97 2.26
CA GLU A 84 -0.12 -8.78 3.56
C GLU A 84 -0.98 -9.19 4.76
N ILE A 85 -2.29 -8.94 4.74
CA ILE A 85 -3.19 -9.39 5.82
C ILE A 85 -3.42 -10.91 5.75
N GLU A 86 -3.54 -11.49 4.54
CA GLU A 86 -3.69 -12.94 4.37
C GLU A 86 -2.42 -13.70 4.83
N GLN A 87 -1.26 -13.07 4.78
CA GLN A 87 0.02 -13.62 5.22
C GLN A 87 0.35 -13.33 6.70
N GLY A 88 -0.47 -12.53 7.39
CA GLY A 88 -0.21 -12.12 8.78
C GLY A 88 0.99 -11.19 8.95
N GLU A 89 1.41 -10.49 7.88
CA GLU A 89 2.53 -9.55 7.91
C GLU A 89 2.10 -8.13 8.32
N LEU A 90 0.79 -7.90 8.44
CA LEU A 90 0.22 -6.58 8.70
C LEU A 90 -0.13 -6.41 10.18
N TYR A 91 0.70 -5.67 10.92
CA TYR A 91 0.35 -5.22 12.25
C TYR A 91 -0.57 -3.98 12.22
N PHE A 92 -1.66 -4.03 12.96
CA PHE A 92 -2.57 -2.89 13.15
C PHE A 92 -3.04 -2.82 14.61
N ARG A 93 -3.44 -1.62 15.04
CA ARG A 93 -3.99 -1.38 16.37
C ARG A 93 -5.10 -0.36 16.32
N ASN A 94 -6.12 -0.55 17.16
CA ASN A 94 -7.20 0.41 17.33
C ASN A 94 -6.96 1.23 18.62
N PRO A 95 -6.61 2.53 18.50
CA PRO A 95 -6.30 3.36 19.66
C PRO A 95 -7.52 3.59 20.58
N THR A 96 -8.74 3.66 20.02
CA THR A 96 -9.94 3.94 20.81
C THR A 96 -10.37 2.75 21.67
N ALA A 97 -10.06 1.52 21.23
CA ALA A 97 -10.32 0.31 22.01
C ALA A 97 -9.44 0.21 23.27
N ALA A 98 -8.23 0.78 23.25
CA ALA A 98 -7.36 0.85 24.41
C ALA A 98 -7.85 1.90 25.43
N GLU A 99 -8.36 3.03 24.95
CA GLU A 99 -8.90 4.12 25.77
C GLU A 99 -10.21 3.72 26.48
N SER A 100 -11.11 2.99 25.80
CA SER A 100 -12.35 2.49 26.43
C SER A 100 -12.07 1.45 27.52
N ALA A 101 -11.09 0.58 27.33
CA ALA A 101 -10.67 -0.40 28.34
C ALA A 101 -9.99 0.24 29.56
N ALA A 102 -9.37 1.41 29.41
CA ALA A 102 -8.82 2.19 30.52
C ALA A 102 -9.95 2.93 31.28
N ALA A 103 -10.87 3.56 30.55
CA ALA A 103 -12.01 4.27 31.14
C ALA A 103 -13.01 3.36 31.87
N ASP A 104 -13.12 2.09 31.48
CA ASP A 104 -13.95 1.10 32.19
C ASP A 104 -13.30 0.60 33.48
N ARG A 105 -11.96 0.62 33.59
CA ARG A 105 -11.26 0.31 34.85
C ARG A 105 -11.40 1.44 35.87
N GLU A 106 -11.32 2.69 35.41
CA GLU A 106 -11.46 3.87 36.27
C GLU A 106 -12.89 4.11 36.77
N ARG A 107 -13.91 3.53 36.11
CA ARG A 107 -15.32 3.58 36.55
C ARG A 107 -15.72 2.43 37.49
N GLY A 108 -14.84 1.46 37.68
CA GLY A 108 -15.06 0.30 38.54
C GLY A 108 -14.49 0.43 39.96
N GLU A 109 -13.91 1.58 40.29
CA GLU A 109 -13.41 1.95 41.63
C GLU A 109 -14.33 2.95 42.34
#